data_AF-A0ABD0NGN2-F1
#
_entry.id   AF-A0ABD0NGN2-F1
#
_cell.length_a   1.000
_cell.length_b   1.000
_cell.length_c   1.000
_cell.angle_alpha   90.00
_cell.angle_beta   90.00
_cell.angle_gamma   90.00
#
_symmetry.space_group_name_H-M   'P 1'
#
loop_
_entity.id
_entity.type
_entity.pdbx_description
1 polymer ?
#
loop_
_entity_poly.entity_id
_entity_poly.type
_entity_poly.pdbx_seq_one_letter_code
_entity_poly.pdbx_strand_id
1 'polypeptide(L)'
;TGIGEQLAYHYARLGAQLVITARRGNVLEQVVSKCLEMGAQRALYLPADMANPSDADRVVQYAIEQLGGLDYLVLNHIGPSPYKMWDGDVEHTRWLLE
;
A
#
# COMPACT_ATOMS: atom_id res chain seq x y z
N THR A 1 3.02 -6.34 4.60
CA THR A 1 4.25 -7.13 4.76
C THR A 1 5.42 -6.51 4.03
N GLY A 2 6.63 -6.82 4.50
CA GLY A 2 7.88 -6.34 3.91
C GLY A 2 8.15 -4.87 4.23
N ILE A 3 8.81 -4.19 3.30
CA ILE A 3 9.27 -2.80 3.46
C ILE A 3 8.10 -1.85 3.73
N GLY A 4 6.99 -1.95 2.97
CA GLY A 4 5.84 -1.07 3.16
C GLY A 4 5.20 -1.18 4.55
N GLU A 5 5.21 -2.36 5.16
CA GLU A 5 4.71 -2.54 6.54
C GLU A 5 5.65 -1.90 7.57
N GLN A 6 6.97 -2.11 7.44
CA GLN A 6 7.93 -1.48 8.33
C GLN A 6 7.89 0.04 8.21
N LEU A 7 7.72 0.55 7.00
CA LEU A 7 7.57 1.98 6.76
C LEU A 7 6.33 2.54 7.45
N ALA A 8 5.19 1.85 7.38
CA ALA A 8 3.99 2.23 8.12
C ALA A 8 4.24 2.30 9.63
N TYR A 9 4.98 1.34 10.19
CA TYR A 9 5.38 1.36 11.61
C TYR A 9 6.33 2.51 11.96
N HIS A 10 7.24 2.88 11.06
CA HIS A 10 8.11 4.04 11.25
C HIS A 10 7.31 5.35 11.28
N TYR A 11 6.41 5.56 10.32
CA TYR A 11 5.55 6.74 10.33
C TYR A 11 4.59 6.77 11.52
N ALA A 12 4.08 5.61 11.94
CA ALA A 12 3.25 5.50 13.13
C ALA A 12 3.96 6.01 14.38
N ARG A 13 5.23 5.63 14.60
CA ARG A 13 6.04 6.12 15.72
C ARG A 13 6.31 7.63 15.67
N LEU A 14 6.21 8.24 14.50
CA LEU A 14 6.32 9.68 14.31
C LEU A 14 4.97 10.40 14.49
N GLY A 15 3.90 9.68 14.84
CA GLY A 15 2.57 10.25 15.03
C GLY A 15 1.86 10.58 13.72
N ALA A 16 2.22 9.94 12.60
CA ALA A 16 1.57 10.20 11.32
C ALA A 16 0.09 9.77 11.31
N GLN A 17 -0.66 10.33 10.37
CA GLN A 17 -1.94 9.80 9.93
C GLN A 17 -1.73 8.96 8.67
N LEU A 18 -2.26 7.75 8.63
CA LEU A 18 -1.91 6.75 7.62
C LEU A 18 -3.16 6.15 6.97
N VAL A 19 -3.08 5.97 5.65
CA VAL A 19 -3.93 5.05 4.89
C VAL A 19 -3.01 4.03 4.22
N ILE A 20 -3.25 2.74 4.48
CA ILE A 20 -2.43 1.65 3.96
C ILE A 20 -3.27 0.80 3.01
N THR A 21 -2.70 0.45 1.85
CA THR A 21 -3.38 -0.39 0.86
C THR A 21 -2.53 -1.59 0.44
N ALA A 22 -3.23 -2.69 0.18
CA ALA A 22 -2.75 -3.95 -0.38
C ALA A 22 -3.97 -4.84 -0.68
N ARG A 23 -3.75 -6.01 -1.28
CA ARG A 23 -4.86 -6.94 -1.62
C ARG A 23 -5.44 -7.69 -0.40
N ARG A 24 -4.63 -7.93 0.63
CA ARG A 24 -5.00 -8.80 1.77
C ARG A 24 -5.56 -7.99 2.94
N GLY A 25 -6.88 -7.89 3.03
CA GLY A 25 -7.57 -7.11 4.06
C GLY A 25 -7.24 -7.52 5.50
N ASN A 26 -7.19 -8.82 5.78
CA ASN A 26 -6.86 -9.33 7.12
C ASN A 26 -5.44 -8.95 7.58
N VAL A 27 -4.48 -8.88 6.64
CA VAL A 27 -3.11 -8.45 6.93
C VAL A 27 -3.08 -6.93 7.16
N LEU A 28 -3.82 -6.17 6.35
CA LEU A 28 -3.91 -4.72 6.52
C LEU A 28 -4.49 -4.33 7.88
N GLU A 29 -5.54 -5.02 8.31
CA GLU A 29 -6.17 -4.81 9.62
C GLU A 29 -5.17 -5.00 10.77
N GLN A 30 -4.34 -6.05 10.71
CA GLN A 30 -3.28 -6.29 11.69
C GLN A 30 -2.24 -5.17 11.70
N VAL A 31 -1.81 -4.71 10.51
CA VAL A 31 -0.83 -3.61 10.39
C VAL A 31 -1.41 -2.31 10.94
N VAL A 32 -2.68 -1.98 10.64
CA VAL A 32 -3.35 -0.79 11.16
C VAL A 32 -3.47 -0.83 12.66
N SER A 33 -3.92 -1.96 13.23
CA SER A 33 -3.97 -2.14 14.69
C SER A 33 -2.60 -1.88 15.32
N LYS A 34 -1.55 -2.42 14.70
CA LYS A 34 -0.18 -2.24 15.19
C LYS A 34 0.32 -0.80 15.05
N CYS A 35 0.00 -0.11 13.96
CA CYS A 35 0.31 1.31 13.79
C CYS A 35 -0.33 2.18 14.88
N LEU A 36 -1.59 1.90 15.25
CA LEU A 36 -2.27 2.62 16.33
C LEU A 36 -1.57 2.39 17.67
N GLU A 37 -1.23 1.15 18.01
CA GLU A 37 -0.45 0.83 19.22
C GLU A 37 0.90 1.54 19.27
N MET A 38 1.50 1.81 18.11
CA MET A 38 2.82 2.42 17.98
C MET A 38 2.79 3.96 17.96
N GLY A 39 1.62 4.58 18.09
CA GLY A 39 1.47 6.02 18.25
C GLY A 39 0.98 6.77 17.01
N ALA A 40 0.51 6.08 15.97
CA ALA A 40 -0.13 6.76 14.85
C ALA A 40 -1.33 7.59 15.35
N GLN A 41 -1.45 8.84 14.90
CA GLN A 41 -2.62 9.67 15.22
C GLN A 41 -3.90 9.08 14.64
N ARG A 42 -3.77 8.46 13.46
CA ARG A 42 -4.84 7.74 12.77
C ARG A 42 -4.22 6.71 11.85
N ALA A 43 -4.79 5.52 11.78
CA ALA A 43 -4.40 4.52 10.79
C ALA A 43 -5.66 3.85 10.25
N LEU A 44 -5.77 3.81 8.93
CA LEU A 44 -6.88 3.22 8.19
C LEU A 44 -6.32 2.33 7.09
N TYR A 45 -7.16 1.45 6.55
CA TYR A 45 -6.79 0.64 5.41
C TYR A 45 -7.91 0.54 4.38
N LEU A 46 -7.50 0.33 3.13
CA LEU A 46 -8.41 0.03 2.04
C LEU A 46 -7.83 -1.11 1.19
N PRO A 47 -8.48 -2.28 1.14
CA PRO A 47 -8.07 -3.34 0.24
C PRO A 47 -8.25 -2.91 -1.21
N ALA A 48 -7.20 -3.05 -2.01
CA ALA A 48 -7.19 -2.69 -3.43
C ALA A 48 -6.13 -3.49 -4.20
N ASP A 49 -6.36 -3.68 -5.49
CA ASP A 49 -5.39 -4.23 -6.43
C ASP A 49 -4.85 -3.14 -7.34
N MET A 50 -3.54 -2.88 -7.26
CA MET A 50 -2.89 -1.83 -8.06
C MET A 50 -2.76 -2.20 -9.55
N ALA A 51 -3.02 -3.46 -9.91
CA ALA A 51 -3.17 -3.86 -11.32
C ALA A 51 -4.48 -3.35 -11.96
N ASN A 52 -5.41 -2.80 -11.15
CA ASN A 52 -6.63 -2.16 -11.63
C ASN A 52 -6.52 -0.63 -11.44
N PRO A 53 -6.45 0.16 -12.53
CA PRO A 53 -6.34 1.62 -12.43
C PRO A 53 -7.46 2.29 -11.61
N SER A 54 -8.69 1.78 -11.71
CA SER A 54 -9.82 2.32 -10.94
C SER A 54 -9.68 2.13 -9.42
N ASP A 55 -8.93 1.10 -9.00
CA ASP A 55 -8.64 0.86 -7.60
C ASP A 55 -7.60 1.84 -7.07
N ALA A 56 -6.63 2.24 -7.89
CA ALA A 56 -5.65 3.27 -7.54
C ALA A 56 -6.35 4.62 -7.30
N ASP A 57 -7.23 5.04 -8.21
CA ASP A 57 -8.03 6.26 -8.06
C ASP A 57 -8.87 6.23 -6.78
N ARG A 58 -9.53 5.11 -6.51
CA ARG A 58 -10.35 4.89 -5.31
C ARG A 58 -9.53 5.00 -4.03
N VAL A 59 -8.29 4.48 -4.01
CA VAL A 59 -7.40 4.60 -2.84
C VAL A 59 -7.01 6.04 -2.59
N VAL A 60 -6.63 6.79 -3.62
CA VAL A 60 -6.24 8.19 -3.48
C VAL A 60 -7.41 9.03 -2.97
N GLN A 61 -8.59 8.85 -3.58
CA GLN A 61 -9.79 9.57 -3.17
C GLN A 61 -10.17 9.27 -1.71
N TYR A 62 -10.17 7.98 -1.34
CA TYR A 62 -10.40 7.57 0.04
C TYR A 62 -9.38 8.20 1.00
N ALA A 63 -8.10 8.24 0.64
CA ALA A 63 -7.08 8.84 1.48
C ALA A 63 -7.30 10.34 1.69
N ILE A 64 -7.61 11.09 0.62
CA ILE A 64 -7.89 12.53 0.69
C ILE A 64 -9.10 12.79 1.59
N GLU A 65 -10.20 12.05 1.39
CA GLU A 65 -11.43 12.21 2.18
C GLU A 65 -11.22 11.88 3.67
N GLN A 66 -10.47 10.81 3.96
CA GLN A 66 -10.30 10.36 5.32
C GLN A 66 -9.25 11.17 6.09
N LEU A 67 -8.16 11.57 5.43
CA LEU A 67 -7.06 12.30 6.06
C LEU A 67 -7.24 13.83 5.99
N GLY A 68 -8.16 14.32 5.16
CA GLY A 68 -8.37 15.76 4.92
C GLY A 68 -7.31 16.39 4.00
N GLY A 69 -6.49 15.57 3.34
CA GLY A 69 -5.38 15.97 2.49
C GLY A 69 -4.37 14.83 2.32
N LEU A 70 -3.32 15.06 1.51
CA LEU A 70 -2.24 14.08 1.33
C LEU A 70 -0.90 14.80 1.22
N ASP A 71 -0.03 14.61 2.22
CA ASP A 71 1.33 15.20 2.23
C ASP A 71 2.37 14.33 1.52
N TYR A 72 2.26 13.01 1.67
CA TYR A 72 3.21 12.03 1.13
C TYR A 72 2.49 10.85 0.49
N LEU A 73 2.98 10.43 -0.68
CA LEU A 73 2.56 9.21 -1.35
C LEU A 73 3.76 8.26 -1.49
N VAL A 74 3.63 7.04 -0.99
CA VAL A 74 4.67 6.01 -1.09
C VAL A 74 4.24 4.90 -2.05
N LEU A 75 4.88 4.84 -3.21
CA LEU A 75 4.68 3.80 -4.21
C LEU A 75 5.69 2.66 -4.00
N ASN A 76 5.33 1.68 -3.16
CA ASN A 76 6.22 0.58 -2.76
C ASN A 76 5.84 -0.79 -3.35
N HIS A 77 4.60 -0.97 -3.83
CA HIS A 77 4.12 -2.28 -4.25
C HIS A 77 4.84 -2.79 -5.51
N ILE A 78 4.92 -4.11 -5.66
CA ILE A 78 5.45 -4.76 -6.86
C ILE A 78 4.69 -6.06 -7.12
N GLY A 79 4.50 -6.39 -8.39
CA GLY A 79 3.99 -7.68 -8.83
C GLY A 79 4.98 -8.83 -8.58
N PRO A 80 4.57 -10.10 -8.74
CA PRO A 80 5.50 -11.22 -8.74
C PRO A 80 6.60 -11.02 -9.79
N SER A 81 7.86 -11.08 -9.37
CA SER A 81 9.02 -10.99 -10.27
C SER A 81 9.94 -12.19 -9.98
N PRO A 82 9.71 -13.35 -10.61
CA PRO A 82 10.47 -14.57 -10.33
C PRO A 82 11.93 -14.41 -10.79
N TYR A 83 12.85 -15.01 -10.04
CA TYR A 83 14.25 -15.07 -10.46
C TYR A 83 14.41 -16.15 -11.54
N LYS A 84 14.34 -15.73 -12.81
CA LYS A 84 14.50 -16.59 -14.00
C LYS A 84 15.24 -15.86 -15.11
N MET A 85 15.80 -16.62 -16.07
CA MET A 85 16.24 -16.04 -17.33
C MET A 85 15.04 -15.54 -18.14
N TRP A 86 15.24 -14.47 -18.91
CA TRP A 86 14.21 -13.93 -19.80
C TRP A 86 13.82 -14.97 -20.86
N ASP A 87 12.53 -15.27 -20.94
CA ASP A 87 11.95 -16.27 -21.84
C ASP A 87 11.08 -15.66 -22.95
N GLY A 88 10.98 -14.33 -23.01
CA GLY A 88 10.17 -13.63 -24.02
C GLY A 88 8.71 -13.40 -23.62
N ASP A 89 8.34 -13.57 -22.35
CA ASP A 89 6.98 -13.32 -21.86
C ASP A 89 6.64 -11.82 -21.81
N VAL A 90 6.20 -11.30 -22.97
CA VAL A 90 5.79 -9.91 -23.14
C VAL A 90 4.53 -9.58 -22.33
N GLU A 91 3.63 -10.54 -22.14
CA GLU A 91 2.37 -10.31 -21.41
C GLU A 91 2.65 -10.11 -19.91
N HIS A 92 3.51 -10.93 -19.31
CA HIS A 92 3.95 -10.71 -17.93
C HIS A 92 4.67 -9.37 -17.77
N THR A 93 5.51 -9.00 -18.75
CA THR A 93 6.25 -7.74 -18.71
C THR A 93 5.34 -6.54 -18.83
N ARG A 94 4.36 -6.57 -19.75
CA ARG A 94 3.34 -5.53 -19.88
C ARG A 94 2.58 -5.40 -18.56
N TRP A 95 2.09 -6.52 -18.02
CA TRP A 95 1.36 -6.56 -16.75
C TRP A 95 2.17 -6.05 -15.54
N LEU A 96 3.50 -6.18 -15.55
CA LEU A 96 4.35 -5.70 -14.45
C LEU A 96 4.61 -4.18 -14.53
N LEU A 97 4.55 -3.61 -15.73
CA LEU A 97 4.92 -2.22 -16.01
C LEU A 97 3.72 -1.27 -16.17
N GLU A 98 2.54 -1.81 -16.50
CA GLU A 98 1.27 -1.10 -16.61
C GLU A 98 0.43 -1.26 -15.33
#